data_AF-A0A7L6BCB8-F1
#
_entry.id   AF-A0A7L6BCB8-F1
#
_cell.length_a   1.000
_cell.length_b   1.000
_cell.length_c   1.000
_cell.angle_alpha   90.00
_cell.angle_beta   90.00
_cell.angle_gamma   90.00
#
_symmetry.space_group_name_H-M   'P 1'
#
loop_
_entity.id
_entity.type
_entity.pdbx_description
1 polymer ?
#
loop_
_entity_poly.entity_id
_entity_poly.type
_entity_poly.pdbx_seq_one_letter_code
_entity_poly.pdbx_strand_id
1 'polypeptide(L)'
;MAVYRSSHALVGPLTPGRVEAVELPLTSRLRRGYRTEDVDALLHRLAYELAERSRRLGMVSAENRRIKTALRNWQSERVNVGNSTD
;
A
#
# COMPACT_ATOMS: atom_id res chain seq x y z
N MET A 1 4.77 -13.18 -16.11
CA MET A 1 3.78 -12.62 -15.15
C MET A 1 2.53 -12.24 -15.92
N ALA A 2 1.37 -12.81 -15.58
CA ALA A 2 0.11 -12.43 -16.20
C ALA A 2 -0.30 -11.04 -15.70
N VAL A 3 -0.27 -10.04 -16.57
CA VAL A 3 -0.75 -8.70 -16.26
C VAL A 3 -2.26 -8.78 -16.14
N TYR A 4 -2.80 -8.53 -14.96
CA TYR A 4 -4.24 -8.41 -14.76
C TYR A 4 -4.76 -7.28 -15.65
N ARG A 5 -5.34 -7.64 -16.80
CA ARG A 5 -5.87 -6.70 -17.80
C ARG A 5 -7.37 -6.60 -17.61
N SER A 6 -7.79 -5.95 -16.52
CA SER A 6 -9.16 -5.44 -16.45
C SER A 6 -9.22 -4.15 -17.27
N SER A 7 -10.22 -4.03 -18.14
CA SER A 7 -10.56 -2.81 -18.86
C SER A 7 -11.17 -1.72 -17.96
N HIS A 8 -11.04 -1.86 -16.63
CA HIS A 8 -11.88 -1.19 -15.64
C HIS A 8 -11.07 -0.20 -14.80
N ALA A 9 -11.77 0.77 -14.22
CA ALA A 9 -11.34 2.04 -13.61
C ALA A 9 -10.16 2.03 -12.60
N LEU A 10 -9.60 0.87 -12.29
CA LEU A 10 -8.52 0.66 -11.31
C LEU A 10 -7.16 0.29 -11.96
N VAL A 11 -6.86 0.80 -13.15
CA VAL A 11 -5.57 0.54 -13.83
C VAL A 11 -4.40 1.25 -13.12
N GLY A 12 -3.56 0.51 -12.40
CA GLY A 12 -2.37 1.02 -11.71
C GLY A 12 -2.36 0.63 -10.23
N PRO A 13 -1.57 1.31 -9.38
CA PRO A 13 -1.55 1.01 -7.96
C PRO A 13 -2.95 1.16 -7.35
N LEU A 14 -3.38 0.11 -6.64
CA LEU A 14 -4.59 0.15 -5.84
C LEU A 14 -4.27 0.96 -4.58
N THR A 15 -4.75 2.18 -4.49
CA THR A 15 -4.60 3.05 -3.32
C THR A 15 -5.97 3.30 -2.69
N PRO A 16 -6.05 3.57 -1.37
CA PRO A 16 -7.33 3.79 -0.68
C PRO A 16 -8.19 4.86 -1.36
N GLY A 17 -7.61 6.04 -1.61
CA GLY A 17 -8.34 7.14 -2.25
C GLY A 17 -8.77 6.82 -3.68
N ARG A 18 -8.06 5.94 -4.38
CA ARG A 18 -8.47 5.49 -5.72
C ARG A 18 -9.62 4.50 -5.67
N VAL A 19 -9.67 3.64 -4.65
CA VAL A 19 -10.80 2.74 -4.41
C VAL A 19 -12.05 3.53 -4.03
N GLU A 20 -11.90 4.62 -3.26
CA GLU A 20 -13.01 5.51 -2.89
C GLU A 20 -13.54 6.32 -4.07
N ALA A 21 -12.65 6.78 -4.97
CA ALA A 21 -13.03 7.62 -6.11
C ALA A 21 -13.41 6.81 -7.37
N VAL A 22 -13.52 5.49 -7.29
CA VAL A 22 -13.78 4.67 -8.47
C VAL A 22 -15.24 4.76 -8.90
N GLU A 23 -15.48 5.20 -10.12
CA GLU A 23 -16.80 5.13 -10.73
C GLU A 23 -16.94 3.83 -11.52
N LEU A 24 -17.94 3.01 -11.15
CA LEU A 24 -18.25 1.76 -11.82
C LEU A 24 -19.45 1.96 -12.75
N PRO A 25 -19.36 1.57 -14.04
CA PRO A 25 -20.46 1.76 -14.98
C PRO A 25 -21.65 0.87 -14.62
N LEU A 26 -22.86 1.43 -14.73
CA LEU A 26 -24.09 0.66 -14.61
C LEU A 26 -24.25 -0.29 -15.81
N THR A 27 -24.89 -1.43 -15.58
CA THR A 27 -25.19 -2.38 -16.65
C THR A 27 -26.29 -1.87 -17.59
N SER A 28 -26.37 -2.41 -18.80
CA SER A 28 -27.41 -2.03 -19.76
C SER A 28 -28.80 -2.53 -19.33
N ARG A 29 -29.87 -1.86 -19.81
CA ARG A 29 -31.27 -2.07 -19.40
C ARG A 29 -31.78 -3.53 -19.42
N LEU A 30 -31.13 -4.42 -20.15
CA LEU A 30 -31.53 -5.83 -20.29
C LEU A 30 -30.78 -6.78 -19.33
N ARG A 31 -29.83 -6.28 -18.54
CA ARG A 31 -29.05 -7.10 -17.59
C ARG A 31 -29.24 -6.56 -16.19
N ARG A 32 -29.16 -7.45 -15.20
CA ARG A 32 -29.16 -7.07 -13.79
C ARG A 32 -27.73 -6.80 -13.33
N GLY A 33 -27.52 -5.64 -12.72
CA GLY A 33 -26.24 -5.26 -12.12
C GLY A 33 -26.13 -5.72 -10.66
N TYR A 34 -24.97 -5.45 -10.05
CA TYR A 34 -24.84 -5.52 -8.60
C TYR A 34 -25.71 -4.47 -7.91
N ARG A 35 -26.06 -4.71 -6.65
CA ARG A 35 -26.70 -3.71 -5.79
C ARG A 35 -25.66 -2.65 -5.45
N THR A 36 -25.93 -1.40 -5.79
CA THR A 36 -24.97 -0.30 -5.65
C THR A 36 -24.61 -0.10 -4.18
N GLU A 37 -25.58 -0.18 -3.29
CA GLU A 37 -25.39 -0.05 -1.85
C GLU A 37 -24.41 -1.09 -1.26
N ASP A 38 -24.48 -2.34 -1.74
CA ASP A 38 -23.60 -3.41 -1.28
C ASP A 38 -22.18 -3.24 -1.84
N VAL A 39 -22.07 -2.80 -3.10
CA VAL A 39 -20.78 -2.52 -3.74
C VAL A 39 -20.11 -1.33 -3.07
N ASP A 40 -20.85 -0.27 -2.78
CA ASP A 40 -20.34 0.92 -2.11
C ASP A 40 -19.82 0.55 -0.71
N ALA A 41 -20.60 -0.22 0.07
CA ALA A 41 -20.17 -0.69 1.39
C ALA A 41 -18.89 -1.53 1.31
N LEU A 42 -18.79 -2.41 0.31
CA LEU A 42 -17.60 -3.21 0.06
C LEU A 42 -16.38 -2.35 -0.29
N LEU A 43 -16.54 -1.36 -1.17
CA LEU A 43 -15.46 -0.46 -1.59
C LEU A 43 -14.97 0.41 -0.43
N HIS A 44 -15.87 0.93 0.40
CA HIS A 44 -15.51 1.66 1.62
C HIS A 44 -14.71 0.79 2.58
N ARG A 45 -15.16 -0.46 2.80
CA ARG A 45 -14.42 -1.41 3.65
C ARG A 45 -13.05 -1.72 3.08
N LEU A 46 -12.95 -1.93 1.78
CA LEU A 46 -11.69 -2.22 1.10
C LEU A 46 -10.71 -1.05 1.21
N ALA A 47 -11.18 0.18 0.99
CA ALA A 47 -10.37 1.38 1.14
C ALA A 47 -9.82 1.52 2.57
N TYR A 48 -10.68 1.32 3.58
CA TYR A 48 -10.27 1.33 4.98
C TYR A 48 -9.17 0.31 5.28
N GLU A 49 -9.36 -0.95 4.86
CA GLU A 49 -8.37 -2.00 5.11
C GLU A 49 -7.05 -1.75 4.39
N LEU A 50 -7.12 -1.23 3.16
CA LEU A 50 -5.94 -0.89 2.38
C LEU A 50 -5.16 0.24 3.03
N ALA A 51 -5.85 1.27 3.54
CA ALA A 51 -5.23 2.37 4.27
C ALA A 51 -4.52 1.86 5.52
N GLU A 52 -5.16 0.95 6.26
CA GLU A 52 -4.57 0.35 7.46
C GLU A 52 -3.34 -0.51 7.14
N ARG A 53 -3.36 -1.28 6.04
CA ARG A 53 -2.19 -2.05 5.59
C ARG A 53 -1.06 -1.12 5.15
N SER A 54 -1.36 -0.06 4.39
CA SER A 54 -0.35 0.92 3.97
C SER A 54 0.29 1.64 5.16
N ARG A 55 -0.49 2.00 6.18
CA ARG A 55 0.04 2.56 7.44
C ARG A 55 0.99 1.59 8.13
N ARG A 56 0.59 0.34 8.32
CA ARG A 56 1.44 -0.69 8.95
C ARG A 56 2.74 -0.92 8.18
N LEU A 57 2.70 -1.01 6.86
CA LEU A 57 3.90 -1.13 6.02
C LEU A 57 4.81 0.10 6.14
N GLY A 58 4.23 1.29 6.21
CA GLY A 58 4.95 2.53 6.46
C GLY A 58 5.71 2.52 7.78
N MET A 59 5.04 2.10 8.87
CA MET A 59 5.65 1.99 10.21
C MET A 59 6.80 0.98 10.22
N VAL A 60 6.57 -0.22 9.69
CA VAL A 60 7.60 -1.29 9.64
C VAL A 60 8.81 -0.83 8.81
N SER A 61 8.57 -0.17 7.69
CA SER A 61 9.66 0.34 6.85
C SER A 61 10.44 1.46 7.53
N ALA A 62 9.78 2.33 8.28
CA ALA A 62 10.43 3.38 9.05
C ALA A 62 11.30 2.80 10.16
N GLU A 63 10.80 1.80 10.88
CA GLU A 63 11.57 1.12 11.92
C GLU A 63 12.78 0.38 11.35
N ASN A 64 12.59 -0.32 10.23
CA ASN A 64 13.70 -0.99 9.54
C ASN A 64 14.80 0.00 9.13
N ARG A 65 14.43 1.18 8.63
CA ARG A 65 15.40 2.26 8.33
C ARG A 65 16.11 2.75 9.59
N ARG A 66 15.39 2.93 10.69
CA ARG A 66 15.96 3.36 11.98
C ARG A 66 17.01 2.37 12.47
N ILE A 67 16.68 1.07 12.50
CA ILE A 67 17.58 0.00 12.93
C ILE A 67 18.82 -0.04 12.03
N LYS A 68 18.64 0.01 10.70
CA LYS A 68 19.78 0.03 9.76
C LYS A 68 20.70 1.23 9.97
N THR A 69 20.16 2.41 10.22
CA THR A 69 20.97 3.59 10.53
C THR A 69 21.73 3.43 11.84
N ALA A 70 21.07 2.94 12.90
CA ALA A 70 21.71 2.72 14.19
C ALA A 70 22.86 1.70 14.09
N LEU A 71 22.64 0.59 13.39
CA LEU A 71 23.68 -0.43 13.15
C LEU A 71 24.86 0.14 12.38
N ARG A 72 24.61 0.92 11.32
CA ARG A 72 25.66 1.54 10.53
C ARG A 72 26.51 2.49 11.38
N ASN A 73 25.88 3.33 12.20
CA ASN A 73 26.58 4.27 13.07
C ASN A 73 27.45 3.53 14.09
N TRP A 74 26.91 2.50 14.74
CA TRP A 74 27.65 1.66 15.67
C TRP A 74 28.86 0.97 15.03
N GLN A 75 28.72 0.47 13.78
CA GLN A 75 29.84 -0.11 13.04
C GLN A 75 30.93 0.92 12.75
N SER A 76 30.55 2.13 12.35
CA SER A 76 31.51 3.22 12.09
C SER A 76 32.26 3.65 13.34
N GLU A 77 31.59 3.74 14.49
CA GLU A 77 32.23 4.02 15.79
C GLU A 77 33.29 2.97 16.13
N ARG A 78 32.98 1.68 15.94
CA ARG A 78 33.95 0.60 16.21
C ARG A 78 35.16 0.60 15.28
N VAL A 79 34.97 0.89 14.01
CA VAL A 79 36.08 1.00 13.05
C VAL A 79 36.99 2.18 13.38
N ASN A 80 36.42 3.33 13.77
CA ASN A 80 37.22 4.49 14.18
C ASN A 80 38.01 4.27 15.48
N VAL A 81 37.46 3.51 16.43
CA VAL A 81 38.18 3.11 17.64
C VAL A 81 39.32 2.16 17.28
N GLY A 82 39.09 1.18 16.41
CA GLY A 82 40.14 0.27 15.91
C GLY A 82 41.30 1.02 15.25
N ASN A 83 41.01 2.00 14.39
CA ASN A 83 42.01 2.81 13.69
C ASN A 83 42.73 3.86 14.57
N SER A 84 42.25 4.13 15.80
CA SER A 84 42.94 5.05 16.74
C SER A 84 43.90 4.32 17.68
N THR A 85 43.94 2.99 17.62
CA THR A 85 44.75 2.16 18.54
C THR A 85 45.94 1.47 17.85
N ASP A 86 46.13 1.70 16.56
CA ASP A 86 47.35 1.40 15.78
C ASP A 86 48.15 2.70 15.55
#